data_AF-A0A497PQN2-F1
#
_entry.id   AF-A0A497PQN2-F1
#
_cell.length_a   1.000
_cell.length_b   1.000
_cell.length_c   1.000
_cell.angle_alpha   90.00
_cell.angle_beta   90.00
_cell.angle_gamma   90.00
#
_symmetry.space_group_name_H-M   'P 1'
#
loop_
_entity.id
_entity.type
_entity.pdbx_description
1 polymer ?
#
loop_
_entity_poly.entity_id
_entity_poly.type
_entity_poly.pdbx_seq_one_letter_code
_entity_poly.pdbx_strand_id
1 'polypeptide(L)'
;MLGEQLLIGILSGVIIAASGYLKSRTYEEFDVEKFMQTVTVGAIVGFIMGLTGWEFQKAEQFALDMGLIQLVENLKKAAIRHFKK
;
A
#
# COMPACT_ATOMS: atom_id res chain seq x y z
N MET A 1 -16.17 12.26 -4.06
CA MET A 1 -15.36 12.48 -2.84
C MET A 1 -14.65 11.21 -2.36
N LEU A 2 -15.30 10.19 -1.78
CA LEU A 2 -14.58 8.97 -1.30
C LEU A 2 -13.91 8.18 -2.45
N GLY A 3 -14.65 7.95 -3.54
CA GLY A 3 -14.17 7.13 -4.67
C GLY A 3 -12.94 7.73 -5.39
N GLU A 4 -12.90 9.05 -5.56
CA GLU A 4 -11.77 9.74 -6.19
C GLU A 4 -10.51 9.64 -5.32
N GLN A 5 -10.64 9.83 -4.00
CA GLN A 5 -9.50 9.78 -3.09
C GLN A 5 -8.94 8.35 -2.95
N LEU A 6 -9.81 7.34 -2.95
CA LEU A 6 -9.39 5.94 -3.03
C LEU A 6 -8.64 5.66 -4.34
N LEU A 7 -9.14 6.15 -5.48
CA LEU A 7 -8.47 5.98 -6.77
C LEU A 7 -7.09 6.64 -6.79
N ILE A 8 -6.97 7.85 -6.24
CA ILE A 8 -5.70 8.58 -6.11
C ILE A 8 -4.72 7.78 -5.24
N GLY A 9 -5.17 7.25 -4.11
CA GLY A 9 -4.34 6.42 -3.24
C GLY A 9 -3.83 5.15 -3.93
N ILE A 10 -4.71 4.43 -4.64
CA ILE A 10 -4.34 3.25 -5.43
C ILE A 10 -3.30 3.61 -6.49
N LEU A 11 -3.55 4.66 -7.28
CA LEU A 11 -2.62 5.10 -8.33
C LEU A 11 -1.27 5.51 -7.77
N SER A 12 -1.25 6.22 -6.64
CA SER A 12 0.00 6.55 -5.94
C SER A 12 0.76 5.30 -5.53
N GLY A 13 0.08 4.32 -4.91
CA GLY A 13 0.66 3.03 -4.55
C GLY A 13 1.24 2.28 -5.76
N VAL A 14 0.55 2.29 -6.90
CA VAL A 14 1.04 1.71 -8.16
C VAL A 14 2.29 2.42 -8.67
N ILE A 15 2.31 3.76 -8.68
CA ILE A 15 3.46 4.56 -9.13
C ILE A 15 4.67 4.29 -8.24
N ILE A 16 4.49 4.27 -6.92
CA ILE A 16 5.56 4.00 -5.96
C ILE A 16 6.10 2.58 -6.14
N ALA A 17 5.22 1.58 -6.24
CA ALA A 17 5.62 0.18 -6.42
C ALA A 17 6.37 -0.04 -7.75
N ALA A 18 5.87 0.55 -8.84
CA ALA A 18 6.51 0.49 -10.14
C ALA A 18 7.87 1.20 -10.15
N SER A 19 7.96 2.38 -9.53
CA SER A 19 9.21 3.13 -9.39
C SER A 19 10.25 2.35 -8.57
N GLY A 20 9.80 1.68 -7.50
CA GLY A 20 10.63 0.80 -6.68
C GLY A 20 11.23 -0.34 -7.52
N TYR A 21 10.40 -1.04 -8.29
CA TYR A 21 10.87 -2.10 -9.19
C TYR A 21 11.83 -1.58 -10.27
N LEU A 22 11.50 -0.48 -10.94
CA LEU A 22 12.36 0.09 -11.98
C LEU A 22 13.75 0.44 -11.43
N LYS A 23 13.81 0.89 -10.18
CA LYS A 23 15.08 1.20 -9.49
C LYS A 23 15.90 -0.06 -9.18
N SER A 24 15.27 -1.17 -8.84
CA SER A 24 15.96 -2.42 -8.45
C SER A 24 16.03 -3.48 -9.55
N ARG A 25 15.46 -3.24 -10.74
CA ARG A 25 15.37 -4.20 -11.87
C ARG A 25 16.70 -4.88 -12.24
N THR A 26 17.82 -4.20 -12.03
CA THR A 26 19.16 -4.71 -12.36
C THR A 26 19.67 -5.73 -11.34
N TYR A 27 19.08 -5.76 -10.14
CA TYR A 27 19.54 -6.53 -8.98
C TYR A 27 18.49 -7.48 -8.41
N GLU A 28 17.21 -7.29 -8.74
CA GLU A 28 16.10 -8.07 -8.17
C GLU A 28 15.03 -8.37 -9.23
N GLU A 29 14.50 -9.59 -9.20
CA GLU A 29 13.35 -9.99 -10.02
C GLU A 29 12.06 -9.33 -9.53
N PHE A 30 11.07 -9.23 -10.42
CA PHE A 30 9.78 -8.64 -10.06
C PHE A 30 9.04 -9.52 -9.04
N ASP A 31 8.89 -9.01 -7.82
CA ASP A 31 8.11 -9.64 -6.76
C ASP A 31 6.69 -9.05 -6.74
N VAL A 32 5.74 -9.85 -7.26
CA VAL A 32 4.30 -9.51 -7.28
C VAL A 32 3.77 -9.25 -5.88
N GLU A 33 4.26 -9.97 -4.87
CA GLU A 33 3.78 -9.89 -3.51
C GLU A 33 4.18 -8.56 -2.86
N LYS A 34 5.43 -8.11 -3.06
CA LYS A 34 5.91 -6.78 -2.64
C LYS A 34 5.19 -5.65 -3.39
N PHE A 35 4.96 -5.84 -4.68
CA PHE A 35 4.22 -4.87 -5.49
C PHE A 35 2.80 -4.67 -4.96
N MET A 36 2.06 -5.76 -4.78
CA MET A 36 0.68 -5.73 -4.29
C MET A 36 0.58 -5.19 -2.85
N GLN A 37 1.58 -5.44 -2.00
CA GLN A 37 1.63 -4.87 -0.66
C GLN A 37 1.72 -3.34 -0.72
N THR A 38 2.58 -2.79 -1.57
CA THR A 38 2.72 -1.34 -1.75
C THR A 38 1.44 -0.70 -2.31
N VAL A 39 0.81 -1.34 -3.29
CA VAL A 39 -0.49 -0.90 -3.84
C VAL A 39 -1.58 -0.92 -2.78
N THR A 40 -1.61 -1.95 -1.94
CA THR A 40 -2.60 -2.08 -0.84
C THR A 40 -2.42 -0.97 0.19
N VAL A 41 -1.18 -0.61 0.54
CA VAL A 41 -0.90 0.52 1.43
C VAL A 41 -1.40 1.83 0.83
N GLY A 42 -1.12 2.07 -0.46
CA GLY A 42 -1.64 3.25 -1.17
C GLY A 42 -3.18 3.33 -1.16
N ALA A 43 -3.85 2.19 -1.36
CA ALA A 43 -5.31 2.10 -1.27
C ALA A 43 -5.84 2.47 0.13
N ILE A 44 -5.18 2.00 1.20
CA ILE A 44 -5.54 2.33 2.58
C ILE A 44 -5.34 3.83 2.85
N VAL A 45 -4.25 4.42 2.36
CA VAL A 45 -4.01 5.88 2.46
C VAL A 45 -5.13 6.66 1.76
N GLY A 46 -5.49 6.29 0.53
CA GLY A 46 -6.61 6.91 -0.20
C GLY A 46 -7.97 6.76 0.51
N PHE A 47 -8.19 5.61 1.16
CA PHE A 47 -9.39 5.39 1.98
C PHE A 47 -9.40 6.29 3.23
N ILE A 48 -8.26 6.43 3.92
CA ILE A 48 -8.12 7.32 5.07
C ILE A 48 -8.37 8.76 4.68
N MET A 49 -7.80 9.23 3.56
CA MET A 49 -8.10 10.55 3.01
C MET A 49 -9.60 10.69 2.82
N GLY A 50 -10.23 9.71 2.17
CA GLY A 50 -11.65 9.67 1.86
C GLY A 50 -12.55 9.87 3.07
N LEU A 51 -12.20 9.24 4.18
CA LEU A 51 -12.97 9.30 5.42
C LEU A 51 -12.71 10.56 6.25
N THR A 52 -11.47 11.04 6.25
CA THR A 52 -11.02 12.10 7.18
C THR A 52 -10.99 13.48 6.54
N GLY A 53 -11.04 13.55 5.20
CA GLY A 53 -10.77 14.76 4.43
C GLY A 53 -9.32 15.24 4.55
N TRP A 54 -8.40 14.41 5.05
CA TRP A 54 -7.00 14.79 5.20
C TRP A 54 -6.29 14.88 3.85
N GLU A 55 -5.34 15.79 3.78
CA GLU A 55 -4.36 15.83 2.69
C GLU A 55 -3.50 14.57 2.69
N PHE A 56 -3.03 14.18 1.50
CA PHE A 56 -2.27 12.96 1.28
C PHE A 56 -1.10 12.80 2.25
N GLN A 57 -0.29 13.85 2.42
CA GLN A 57 0.90 13.81 3.29
C GLN A 57 0.56 13.45 4.74
N LYS A 58 -0.56 13.98 5.27
CA LYS A 58 -0.99 13.67 6.63
C LYS A 58 -1.55 12.25 6.75
N ALA A 59 -2.32 11.80 5.77
CA ALA A 59 -2.88 10.45 5.73
C ALA A 59 -1.78 9.39 5.57
N GLU A 60 -0.77 9.65 4.74
CA GLU A 60 0.39 8.80 4.56
C GLU A 60 1.24 8.73 5.83
N GLN A 61 1.55 9.89 6.44
CA GLN A 61 2.31 9.93 7.69
C GLN A 61 1.59 9.16 8.81
N PHE A 62 0.28 9.37 8.95
CA PHE A 62 -0.54 8.61 9.90
C PHE A 62 -0.48 7.10 9.62
N ALA A 63 -0.54 6.69 8.36
CA ALA A 63 -0.46 5.29 7.99
C ALA A 63 0.91 4.66 8.34
N LEU A 64 2.00 5.41 8.14
CA LEU A 64 3.34 5.01 8.53
C LEU A 64 3.48 4.91 10.04
N ASP A 65 3.03 5.92 10.78
CA ASP A 65 3.13 5.98 12.24
C ASP A 65 2.32 4.86 12.92
N MET A 66 1.19 4.48 12.33
CA MET A 66 0.37 3.34 12.78
C MET A 66 0.95 1.98 12.38
N GLY A 67 2.04 1.95 11.61
CA GLY A 67 2.66 0.73 11.15
C GLY A 67 1.77 -0.05 10.18
N LEU A 68 0.96 0.63 9.35
CA LEU A 68 0.03 -0.03 8.44
C LEU A 68 0.73 -0.97 7.44
N ILE A 69 1.96 -0.64 7.03
CA ILE A 69 2.78 -1.53 6.19
C ILE A 69 3.02 -2.86 6.91
N GLN A 70 3.44 -2.80 8.17
CA GLN A 70 3.70 -3.98 8.99
C GLN A 70 2.42 -4.77 9.29
N LEU A 71 1.30 -4.06 9.50
CA LEU A 71 -0.01 -4.66 9.71
C LEU A 71 -0.48 -5.43 8.48
N VAL A 72 -0.39 -4.84 7.28
CA VAL A 72 -0.72 -5.49 6.01
C VAL A 72 0.14 -6.74 5.81
N GLU A 73 1.44 -6.66 6.09
CA GLU A 73 2.33 -7.82 5.98
C GLU A 73 1.95 -8.96 6.94
N ASN A 74 1.63 -8.61 8.19
CA ASN A 74 1.25 -9.57 9.21
C ASN A 74 -0.11 -10.22 8.91
N LEU A 75 -1.08 -9.45 8.42
CA LEU A 75 -2.37 -9.96 7.97
C LEU A 75 -2.21 -10.91 6.79
N LYS A 76 -1.37 -10.56 5.81
CA LYS A 76 -1.04 -11.43 4.67
C LYS A 76 -0.42 -12.75 5.16
N LYS A 77 0.61 -12.68 6.01
CA LYS A 77 1.24 -13.88 6.61
C LYS A 77 0.23 -14.72 7.41
N ALA A 78 -0.67 -14.08 8.14
CA ALA A 78 -1.73 -14.75 8.89
C ALA A 78 -2.74 -15.46 7.96
N ALA A 79 -3.19 -14.80 6.89
CA ALA A 79 -4.08 -15.38 5.90
C ALA A 79 -3.43 -16.60 5.21
N ILE A 80 -2.18 -16.47 4.75
CA ILE A 80 -1.44 -17.58 4.13
C ILE A 80 -1.33 -18.77 5.09
N ARG A 81 -1.02 -18.54 6.38
CA ARG A 81 -0.98 -19.61 7.38
C ARG A 81 -2.34 -20.27 7.62
N HIS A 82 -3.42 -19.51 7.50
CA HIS A 82 -4.77 -20.02 7.68
C HIS A 82 -5.22 -20.90 6.50
N PHE A 83 -4.89 -20.51 5.26
CA PHE A 83 -5.25 -21.25 4.04
C PHE A 83 -4.29 -22.38 3.66
N LYS A 84 -3.04 -22.39 4.19
CA LYS A 84 -2.10 -23.51 4.01
C LYS A 84 -2.28 -24.65 5.03
N LYS A 85 -3.25 -24.53 5.94
CA LYS A 85 -3.74 -25.66 6.75
C LYS A 85 -4.82 -26.40 5.96
#